data_AF-A0A535FJL5-F1
#
_entry.id   AF-A0A535FJL5-F1
#
_cell.length_a   1.000
_cell.length_b   1.000
_cell.length_c   1.000
_cell.angle_alpha   90.00
_cell.angle_beta   90.00
_cell.angle_gamma   90.00
#
_symmetry.space_group_name_H-M   'P 1'
#
loop_
_entity.id
_entity.type
_entity.pdbx_description
1 polymer ?
#
loop_
_entity_poly.entity_id
_entity_poly.type
_entity_poly.pdbx_seq_one_letter_code
_entity_poly.pdbx_strand_id
1 'polypeptide(L)'
;MRRSRQMPCRDAKLWLAAQRDGDLTESDALALEEHLKHCPVCRAYEQRLRSLNTLLLTPAPRVYSSISTERIMLAVQQQKRISQQLEDIRTQQRSRMARMGVVGAPLAAITLFTLVSFPLLLLALAILQPDLLGQTFPLLSDLVGVLIVLVQYFQAGLTIITRDNRLLLGVAFVLVIMMGMWLRLMRHPQGA
;
A
#
# COMPACT_ATOMS: atom_id res chain seq x y z
N MET A 1 -6.93 84.83 -8.89
CA MET A 1 -6.40 83.74 -8.04
C MET A 1 -7.06 82.42 -8.44
N ARG A 2 -6.37 81.54 -9.20
CA ARG A 2 -6.82 80.17 -9.50
C ARG A 2 -5.77 79.21 -8.93
N ARG A 3 -6.08 78.56 -7.81
CA ARG A 3 -5.28 77.45 -7.27
C ARG A 3 -5.40 76.27 -8.23
N SER A 4 -4.36 75.98 -9.00
CA SER A 4 -4.18 74.65 -9.59
C SER A 4 -4.10 73.65 -8.43
N ARG A 5 -5.14 72.82 -8.26
CA ARG A 5 -5.14 71.70 -7.33
C ARG A 5 -4.03 70.74 -7.75
N GLN A 6 -2.86 70.87 -7.14
CA GLN A 6 -1.82 69.85 -7.27
C GLN A 6 -2.27 68.63 -6.47
N MET A 7 -2.41 67.51 -7.17
CA MET A 7 -2.71 66.21 -6.57
C MET A 7 -1.59 65.83 -5.58
N PRO A 8 -1.91 65.42 -4.34
CA PRO A 8 -0.89 64.99 -3.40
C PRO A 8 -0.32 63.63 -3.83
N CYS A 9 0.97 63.40 -3.57
CA CYS A 9 1.67 62.17 -3.96
C CYS A 9 1.05 60.89 -3.38
N ARG A 10 0.32 61.00 -2.25
CA ARG A 10 -0.40 59.87 -1.65
C ARG A 10 -1.51 59.38 -2.57
N ASP A 11 -2.30 60.30 -3.11
CA ASP A 11 -3.44 59.97 -3.97
C ASP A 11 -2.92 59.45 -5.31
N ALA A 12 -1.80 60.00 -5.82
CA ALA A 12 -1.16 59.52 -7.05
C ALA A 12 -0.74 58.04 -6.94
N LYS A 13 -0.27 57.60 -5.77
CA LYS A 13 0.06 56.18 -5.52
C LYS A 13 -1.19 55.30 -5.47
N LEU A 14 -2.29 55.79 -4.92
CA LEU A 14 -3.57 55.06 -4.90
C LEU A 14 -4.13 54.90 -6.32
N TRP A 15 -4.04 55.96 -7.13
CA TRP A 15 -4.49 55.91 -8.53
C TRP A 15 -3.60 55.03 -9.40
N LEU A 16 -2.28 54.96 -9.15
CA LEU A 16 -1.41 53.98 -9.81
C LEU A 16 -1.81 52.53 -9.51
N ALA A 17 -2.32 52.25 -8.31
CA ALA A 17 -2.85 50.93 -7.97
C ALA A 17 -4.20 50.66 -8.66
N ALA A 18 -5.13 51.63 -8.64
CA ALA A 18 -6.41 51.52 -9.33
C ALA A 18 -6.26 51.40 -10.86
N GLN A 19 -5.28 52.10 -11.45
CA GLN A 19 -4.94 51.99 -12.88
C GLN A 19 -4.49 50.58 -13.25
N ARG A 20 -3.75 49.91 -12.37
CA ARG A 20 -3.31 48.52 -12.57
C ARG A 20 -4.48 47.55 -12.54
N ASP A 21 -5.44 47.80 -11.67
CA ASP A 21 -6.60 46.93 -11.47
C ASP A 21 -7.70 47.19 -12.53
N GLY A 22 -7.51 48.20 -13.40
CA GLY A 22 -8.44 48.57 -14.48
C GLY A 22 -9.58 49.48 -14.03
N ASP A 23 -9.54 49.94 -12.78
CA ASP A 23 -10.62 50.66 -12.10
C ASP A 23 -10.47 52.19 -12.14
N LEU A 24 -9.57 52.71 -13.00
CA LEU A 24 -9.31 54.15 -13.10
C LEU A 24 -10.11 54.79 -14.25
N THR A 25 -10.79 55.90 -13.97
CA THR A 25 -11.52 56.66 -14.99
C THR A 25 -10.57 57.43 -15.92
N GLU A 26 -10.99 57.71 -17.18
CA GLU A 26 -10.15 58.44 -18.15
C GLU A 26 -9.75 59.85 -17.67
N SER A 27 -10.64 60.53 -16.95
CA SER A 27 -10.36 61.85 -16.37
C SER A 27 -9.26 61.77 -15.30
N ASP A 28 -9.27 60.73 -14.47
CA ASP A 28 -8.29 60.54 -13.40
C ASP A 28 -6.94 60.07 -13.96
N ALA A 29 -6.95 59.32 -15.06
CA ALA A 29 -5.75 58.90 -15.78
C ALA A 29 -4.96 60.10 -16.34
N LEU A 30 -5.65 61.09 -16.91
CA LEU A 30 -5.01 62.31 -17.42
C LEU A 30 -4.40 63.16 -16.30
N ALA A 31 -5.11 63.29 -15.18
CA ALA A 31 -4.61 64.01 -14.01
C ALA A 31 -3.41 63.29 -13.34
N LEU A 32 -3.40 61.96 -13.35
CA LEU A 32 -2.26 61.15 -12.90
C LEU A 32 -1.04 61.33 -13.81
N GLU A 33 -1.23 61.30 -15.13
CA GLU A 33 -0.15 61.51 -16.10
C GLU A 33 0.51 62.88 -15.93
N GLU A 34 -0.29 63.91 -15.70
CA GLU A 34 0.20 65.26 -15.45
C GLU A 34 1.01 65.35 -14.15
N HIS A 35 0.60 64.63 -13.09
CA HIS A 35 1.36 64.54 -11.85
C HIS A 35 2.70 63.81 -12.05
N LEU A 36 2.74 62.74 -12.85
CA LEU A 36 3.96 61.98 -13.13
C LEU A 36 5.00 62.78 -13.95
N LYS A 37 4.56 63.76 -14.75
CA LYS A 37 5.44 64.71 -15.43
C LYS A 37 6.18 65.64 -14.45
N HIS A 38 5.53 66.01 -13.35
CA HIS A 38 6.05 66.98 -12.38
C HIS A 38 6.69 66.36 -11.12
N CYS A 39 6.34 65.12 -10.76
CA CYS A 39 6.83 64.45 -9.56
C CYS A 39 7.80 63.29 -9.88
N PRO A 40 9.11 63.44 -9.63
CA PRO A 40 10.09 62.37 -9.92
C PRO A 40 9.94 61.15 -9.01
N VAL A 41 9.43 61.33 -7.78
CA VAL A 41 9.24 60.25 -6.80
C VAL A 41 8.14 59.29 -7.24
N CYS A 42 7.00 59.80 -7.69
CA CYS A 42 5.91 58.98 -8.20
C CYS A 42 6.27 58.29 -9.52
N ARG A 43 7.07 58.93 -10.37
CA ARG A 43 7.60 58.32 -11.61
C ARG A 43 8.51 57.11 -11.32
N ALA A 44 9.43 57.25 -10.37
CA ALA A 44 10.30 56.14 -9.97
C ALA A 44 9.50 54.96 -9.37
N TYR A 45 8.43 55.27 -8.64
CA TYR A 45 7.53 54.26 -8.08
C TYR A 45 6.76 53.50 -9.17
N GLU A 46 6.20 54.20 -10.16
CA GLU A 46 5.55 53.60 -11.33
C GLU A 46 6.52 52.69 -12.11
N GLN A 47 7.73 53.17 -12.38
CA GLN A 47 8.74 52.40 -13.12
C GLN A 47 9.14 51.12 -12.38
N ARG A 48 9.27 51.18 -11.05
CA ARG A 48 9.49 50.01 -10.21
C ARG A 48 8.31 49.04 -10.30
N LEU A 49 7.08 49.53 -10.23
CA LEU A 49 5.89 48.70 -10.33
C LEU A 49 5.80 47.99 -11.69
N ARG A 50 6.09 48.70 -12.80
CA ARG A 50 6.16 48.13 -14.15
C ARG A 50 7.23 47.03 -14.23
N SER A 51 8.42 47.24 -13.67
CA SER A 51 9.49 46.22 -13.66
C SER A 51 9.11 44.94 -12.90
N LEU A 52 8.42 45.06 -11.76
CA LEU A 52 7.91 43.90 -11.04
C LEU A 52 6.82 43.17 -11.83
N ASN A 53 5.97 43.92 -12.51
CA ASN A 53 4.92 43.35 -13.34
C ASN A 53 5.52 42.56 -14.52
N THR A 54 6.56 43.07 -15.17
CA THR A 54 7.24 42.33 -16.25
C THR A 54 7.84 41.01 -15.79
N LEU A 55 8.33 40.94 -14.54
CA LEU A 55 8.86 39.71 -13.95
C LEU A 55 7.74 38.70 -13.64
N LEU A 56 6.58 39.17 -13.16
CA LEU A 56 5.44 38.31 -12.82
C LEU A 56 4.65 37.84 -14.06
N LEU A 57 4.57 38.66 -15.11
CA LEU A 57 3.94 38.31 -16.38
C LEU A 57 4.86 37.57 -17.34
N THR A 58 6.12 37.31 -16.97
CA THR A 58 6.96 36.40 -17.75
C THR A 58 6.28 35.04 -17.77
N PRO A 59 5.72 34.59 -18.92
CA PRO A 59 4.94 33.37 -18.94
C PRO A 59 5.91 32.23 -18.64
N ALA A 60 5.75 31.59 -17.48
CA ALA A 60 6.32 30.25 -17.31
C ALA A 60 5.79 29.42 -18.48
N PRO A 61 6.65 28.72 -19.25
CA PRO A 61 6.21 27.91 -20.37
C PRO A 61 5.22 26.87 -19.83
N ARG A 62 3.93 27.09 -20.08
CA ARG A 62 2.90 26.11 -19.79
C ARG A 62 3.12 24.97 -20.78
N VAL A 63 3.76 23.91 -20.31
CA VAL A 63 3.82 22.65 -21.04
C VAL A 63 2.40 22.09 -21.10
N TYR A 64 1.66 22.45 -22.15
CA TYR A 64 0.46 21.72 -22.52
C TYR A 64 0.92 20.34 -22.98
N SER A 65 0.85 19.35 -22.09
CA SER A 65 0.93 17.96 -22.50
C SER A 65 -0.28 17.68 -23.39
N SER A 66 -0.09 17.69 -24.70
CA SER A 66 -1.11 17.22 -25.63
C SER A 66 -1.38 15.76 -25.31
N ILE A 67 -2.53 15.48 -24.70
CA ILE A 67 -3.02 14.12 -24.52
C ILE A 67 -3.40 13.65 -25.93
N SER A 68 -2.49 12.95 -26.58
CA SER A 68 -2.74 12.41 -27.92
C SER A 68 -3.72 11.24 -27.82
N THR A 69 -4.55 11.08 -28.86
CA THR A 69 -5.45 9.93 -29.05
C THR A 69 -4.71 8.61 -28.89
N GLU A 70 -3.43 8.56 -29.26
CA GLU A 70 -2.57 7.39 -29.14
C GLU A 70 -2.26 7.02 -27.68
N ARG A 71 -2.04 8.00 -26.79
CA ARG A 71 -1.88 7.74 -25.35
C ARG A 71 -3.17 7.22 -24.72
N ILE A 72 -4.32 7.73 -25.16
CA ILE A 72 -5.63 7.25 -24.70
C ILE A 72 -5.85 5.81 -25.19
N MET A 73 -5.55 5.51 -26.46
CA MET A 73 -5.70 4.18 -27.03
C MET A 73 -4.79 3.16 -26.35
N LEU A 74 -3.54 3.52 -26.04
CA LEU A 74 -2.62 2.69 -25.28
C LEU A 74 -3.15 2.40 -23.87
N ALA A 75 -3.68 3.41 -23.17
CA ALA A 75 -4.27 3.23 -21.84
C ALA A 75 -5.49 2.30 -21.88
N VAL A 76 -6.37 2.44 -22.89
CA VAL A 76 -7.54 1.56 -23.08
C VAL A 76 -7.11 0.12 -23.39
N GLN A 77 -6.09 -0.08 -24.23
CA GLN A 77 -5.55 -1.41 -24.50
C GLN A 77 -4.92 -2.05 -23.25
N GLN A 78 -4.23 -1.26 -22.43
CA GLN A 78 -3.66 -1.73 -21.18
C GLN A 78 -4.75 -2.12 -20.19
N GLN A 79 -5.79 -1.29 -20.05
CA GLN A 79 -6.94 -1.59 -19.20
C GLN A 79 -7.68 -2.87 -19.65
N LYS A 80 -7.83 -3.07 -20.96
CA LYS A 80 -8.46 -4.28 -21.52
C LYS A 80 -7.64 -5.54 -21.24
N ARG A 81 -6.30 -5.46 -21.28
CA ARG A 81 -5.43 -6.58 -20.89
C ARG A 81 -5.58 -6.91 -19.41
N ILE A 82 -5.60 -5.89 -18.55
CA ILE A 82 -5.76 -6.08 -17.10
C ILE A 82 -7.11 -6.73 -16.79
N SER A 83 -8.21 -6.25 -17.39
CA SER A 83 -9.52 -6.85 -17.16
C SER A 83 -9.61 -8.30 -17.65
N GLN A 84 -9.00 -8.62 -18.80
CA GLN A 84 -8.90 -9.99 -19.29
C GLN A 84 -8.11 -10.89 -18.34
N GLN A 85 -6.98 -10.42 -17.81
CA GLN A 85 -6.18 -11.19 -16.83
C GLN A 85 -6.95 -11.44 -15.54
N LEU A 86 -7.69 -10.44 -15.06
CA LEU A 86 -8.54 -10.57 -13.86
C LEU A 86 -9.63 -11.62 -14.05
N GLU A 87 -10.28 -11.62 -15.21
CA GLU A 87 -11.34 -12.60 -15.50
C GLU A 87 -10.78 -14.02 -15.57
N ASP A 88 -9.59 -14.20 -16.17
CA ASP A 88 -8.94 -15.50 -16.28
C ASP A 88 -8.48 -16.05 -14.91
N ILE A 89 -7.97 -15.18 -14.03
CA ILE A 89 -7.67 -15.56 -12.64
C ILE A 89 -8.95 -15.98 -11.91
N ARG A 90 -10.06 -15.28 -12.15
CA ARG A 90 -11.34 -15.55 -11.50
C ARG A 90 -11.93 -16.90 -11.93
N THR A 91 -11.90 -17.21 -13.23
CA THR A 91 -12.34 -18.51 -13.76
C THR A 91 -11.44 -19.64 -13.23
N GLN A 92 -10.13 -19.42 -13.18
CA GLN A 92 -9.18 -20.37 -12.62
C GLN A 92 -9.46 -20.63 -11.13
N GLN A 93 -9.68 -19.59 -10.32
CA GLN A 93 -10.03 -19.74 -8.91
C GLN A 93 -11.36 -20.49 -8.72
N ARG A 94 -12.37 -20.19 -9.53
CA ARG A 94 -13.67 -20.86 -9.46
C ARG A 94 -13.56 -22.35 -9.76
N SER A 95 -12.73 -22.73 -10.74
CA SER A 95 -12.46 -24.14 -11.04
C SER A 95 -11.72 -24.86 -9.92
N ARG A 96 -10.77 -24.19 -9.24
CA ARG A 96 -10.07 -24.73 -8.08
C ARG A 96 -10.99 -24.89 -6.88
N MET A 97 -11.84 -23.91 -6.61
CA MET A 97 -12.83 -23.98 -5.53
C MET A 97 -13.87 -25.09 -5.79
N ALA A 98 -14.33 -25.25 -7.03
CA ALA A 98 -15.20 -26.38 -7.39
C ALA A 98 -14.50 -27.72 -7.13
N ARG A 99 -13.22 -27.86 -7.48
CA ARG A 99 -12.44 -29.09 -7.28
C ARG A 99 -12.14 -29.35 -5.79
N MET A 100 -11.83 -28.32 -5.02
CA MET A 100 -11.64 -28.42 -3.57
C MET A 100 -12.95 -28.69 -2.83
N GLY A 101 -14.07 -28.13 -3.28
CA GLY A 101 -15.39 -28.38 -2.70
C GLY A 101 -15.80 -29.86 -2.74
N VAL A 102 -15.41 -30.58 -3.79
CA VAL A 102 -15.71 -32.02 -3.95
C VAL A 102 -14.97 -32.88 -2.91
N VAL A 103 -13.75 -32.50 -2.50
CA VAL A 103 -12.95 -33.25 -1.52
C VAL A 103 -13.13 -32.71 -0.10
N GLY A 104 -13.37 -31.41 0.04
CA GLY A 104 -13.55 -30.74 1.34
C GLY A 104 -14.89 -31.08 2.02
N ALA A 105 -15.96 -31.24 1.23
CA ALA A 105 -17.27 -31.59 1.77
C ALA A 105 -17.33 -32.97 2.48
N PRO A 106 -16.84 -34.08 1.89
CA PRO A 106 -16.84 -35.37 2.58
C PRO A 106 -15.87 -35.38 3.78
N LEU A 107 -14.72 -34.71 3.69
CA LEU A 107 -13.81 -34.58 4.84
C LEU A 107 -14.47 -33.83 6.00
N ALA A 108 -15.14 -32.72 5.73
CA ALA A 108 -15.87 -31.97 6.76
C ALA A 108 -16.97 -32.84 7.40
N ALA A 109 -17.73 -33.58 6.59
CA ALA A 109 -18.76 -34.49 7.09
C ALA A 109 -18.16 -35.62 7.96
N ILE A 110 -17.05 -36.22 7.54
CA ILE A 110 -16.34 -37.24 8.34
C ILE A 110 -15.86 -36.66 9.66
N THR A 111 -15.25 -35.47 9.65
CA THR A 111 -14.78 -34.83 10.90
C THR A 111 -15.92 -34.51 11.85
N LEU A 112 -17.07 -34.05 11.35
CA LEU A 112 -18.25 -33.81 12.18
C LEU A 112 -18.84 -35.12 12.72
N PHE A 113 -18.90 -36.15 11.87
CA PHE A 113 -19.41 -37.45 12.28
C PHE A 113 -18.55 -38.09 13.36
N THR A 114 -17.22 -38.08 13.21
CA THR A 114 -16.31 -38.60 14.24
C THR A 114 -16.39 -37.78 15.52
N LEU A 115 -16.47 -36.45 15.42
CA LEU A 115 -16.57 -35.56 16.58
C LEU A 115 -17.86 -35.80 17.39
N VAL A 116 -18.97 -36.17 16.74
CA VAL A 116 -20.26 -36.40 17.41
C VAL A 116 -20.43 -37.86 17.83
N SER A 117 -20.07 -38.81 16.96
CA SER A 117 -20.28 -40.24 17.19
C SER A 117 -19.37 -40.79 18.27
N PHE A 118 -18.12 -40.34 18.32
CA PHE A 118 -17.13 -40.83 19.30
C PHE A 118 -17.50 -40.53 20.76
N PRO A 119 -17.85 -39.28 21.16
CA PRO A 119 -18.28 -39.02 22.54
C PRO A 119 -19.62 -39.68 22.87
N LEU A 120 -20.53 -39.81 21.90
CA LEU A 120 -21.80 -40.51 22.11
C LEU A 120 -21.59 -42.00 22.38
N LEU A 121 -20.67 -42.63 21.63
CA LEU A 121 -20.30 -44.03 21.82
C LEU A 121 -19.59 -44.26 23.15
N LEU A 122 -18.67 -43.36 23.54
CA LEU A 122 -18.05 -43.39 24.86
C LEU A 122 -19.08 -43.26 25.99
N LEU A 123 -20.06 -42.38 25.84
CA LEU A 123 -21.15 -42.22 26.80
C LEU A 123 -22.01 -43.49 26.91
N ALA A 124 -22.34 -44.12 25.77
CA ALA A 124 -23.09 -45.37 25.75
C ALA A 124 -22.30 -46.52 26.42
N LEU A 125 -21.00 -46.64 26.14
CA LEU A 125 -20.13 -47.63 26.78
C LEU A 125 -20.00 -47.40 28.29
N ALA A 126 -19.94 -46.14 28.74
CA ALA A 126 -19.89 -45.80 30.15
C ALA A 126 -21.15 -46.25 30.92
N ILE A 127 -22.31 -46.25 30.25
CA ILE A 127 -23.58 -46.68 30.84
C ILE A 127 -23.72 -48.22 30.81
N LEU A 128 -23.27 -48.87 29.73
CA LEU A 128 -23.54 -50.29 29.49
C LEU A 128 -22.47 -51.24 30.04
N GLN A 129 -21.19 -50.83 30.04
CA GLN A 129 -20.05 -51.65 30.46
C GLN A 129 -18.97 -50.80 31.15
N PRO A 130 -19.16 -50.48 32.45
CA PRO A 130 -18.24 -49.61 33.18
C PRO A 130 -16.81 -50.19 33.31
N ASP A 131 -16.67 -51.52 33.34
CA ASP A 131 -15.36 -52.18 33.46
C ASP A 131 -14.47 -52.01 32.22
N LEU A 132 -15.06 -51.96 31.01
CA LEU A 132 -14.32 -51.71 29.77
C LEU A 132 -13.88 -50.24 29.65
N LEU A 133 -14.66 -49.32 30.21
CA LEU A 133 -14.33 -47.90 30.23
C LEU A 133 -13.05 -47.66 31.06
N GLY A 134 -12.91 -48.37 32.19
CA GLY A 134 -11.72 -48.29 33.04
C GLY A 134 -10.42 -48.69 32.35
N GLN A 135 -10.46 -49.64 31.41
CA GLN A 135 -9.28 -50.07 30.65
C GLN A 135 -8.96 -49.19 29.45
N THR A 136 -9.97 -48.58 28.83
CA THR A 136 -9.78 -47.75 27.62
C THR A 136 -9.41 -46.30 27.94
N PHE A 137 -9.85 -45.77 29.09
CA PHE A 137 -9.54 -44.41 29.54
C PHE A 137 -8.04 -44.09 29.67
N PRO A 138 -7.18 -44.93 30.28
CA PRO A 138 -5.75 -44.64 30.39
C PRO A 138 -5.05 -44.61 29.02
N LEU A 139 -5.43 -45.48 28.08
CA LEU A 139 -4.90 -45.46 26.71
C LEU A 139 -5.32 -44.20 25.95
N LEU A 140 -6.57 -43.76 26.13
CA LEU A 140 -7.05 -42.52 25.52
C LEU A 140 -6.33 -41.29 26.10
N SER A 141 -6.13 -41.26 27.42
CA SER A 141 -5.43 -40.17 28.10
C SER A 141 -3.98 -40.05 27.63
N ASP A 142 -3.30 -41.18 27.45
CA ASP A 142 -1.92 -41.22 26.92
C ASP A 142 -1.87 -40.72 25.46
N LEU A 143 -2.80 -41.19 24.62
CA LEU A 143 -2.92 -40.75 23.23
C LEU A 143 -3.21 -39.25 23.11
N VAL A 144 -4.13 -38.72 23.93
CA VAL A 144 -4.45 -37.29 23.97
C VAL A 144 -3.24 -36.48 24.43
N GLY A 145 -2.47 -36.98 25.40
CA GLY A 145 -1.21 -36.37 25.82
C GLY A 145 -0.20 -36.25 24.68
N VAL A 146 0.03 -37.34 23.94
CA VAL A 146 0.90 -37.34 22.75
C VAL A 146 0.38 -36.37 21.68
N LEU A 147 -0.93 -36.33 21.44
CA LEU A 147 -1.54 -35.43 20.46
C LEU A 147 -1.37 -33.95 20.85
N ILE A 148 -1.54 -33.61 22.13
CA ILE A 148 -1.34 -32.26 22.66
C ILE A 148 0.11 -31.82 22.50
N VAL A 149 1.07 -32.71 22.83
CA VAL A 149 2.50 -32.43 22.62
C VAL A 149 2.78 -32.22 21.14
N LEU A 150 2.24 -33.07 20.25
CA LEU A 150 2.41 -32.94 18.80
C LEU A 150 1.84 -31.61 18.27
N VAL A 151 0.66 -31.19 18.74
CA VAL A 151 0.06 -29.90 18.38
C VAL A 151 0.89 -28.73 18.89
N GLN A 152 1.42 -28.80 20.12
CA GLN A 152 2.33 -27.77 20.66
C GLN A 152 3.63 -27.67 19.86
N TYR A 153 4.21 -28.79 19.44
CA TYR A 153 5.38 -28.81 18.55
C TYR A 153 5.03 -28.22 17.17
N PHE A 154 3.85 -28.52 16.64
CA PHE A 154 3.40 -27.98 15.36
C PHE A 154 3.12 -26.47 15.43
N GLN A 155 2.54 -25.99 16.53
CA GLN A 155 2.26 -24.58 16.77
C GLN A 155 3.54 -23.77 17.03
N ALA A 156 4.49 -24.33 17.79
CA ALA A 156 5.84 -23.78 17.92
C ALA A 156 6.55 -23.77 16.55
N GLY A 157 6.42 -24.83 15.75
CA GLY A 157 6.96 -24.90 14.40
C GLY A 157 6.34 -23.87 13.44
N LEU A 158 5.02 -23.65 13.49
CA LEU A 158 4.33 -22.68 12.62
C LEU A 158 4.66 -21.22 12.98
N THR A 159 4.80 -20.93 14.28
CA THR A 159 5.21 -19.59 14.77
C THR A 159 6.68 -19.30 14.46
N ILE A 160 7.50 -20.34 14.33
CA ILE A 160 8.89 -20.28 13.83
C ILE A 160 8.89 -20.07 12.30
N ILE A 161 8.10 -20.83 11.53
CA ILE A 161 7.99 -20.74 10.06
C ILE A 161 7.55 -19.36 9.57
N THR A 162 6.66 -18.68 10.29
CA THR A 162 6.20 -17.33 9.92
C THR A 162 7.27 -16.25 10.15
N ARG A 163 8.33 -16.56 10.91
CA ARG A 163 9.48 -15.67 11.18
C ARG A 163 10.72 -16.02 10.34
N ASP A 164 10.74 -17.19 9.68
CA ASP A 164 11.93 -17.87 9.15
C ASP A 164 11.99 -18.06 7.62
N ASN A 165 12.11 -16.98 6.86
CA ASN A 165 12.88 -17.05 5.60
C ASN A 165 14.40 -16.89 5.86
N ARG A 166 14.80 -16.54 7.10
CA ARG A 166 16.20 -16.27 7.50
C ARG A 166 16.84 -17.37 8.35
N LEU A 167 16.14 -18.02 9.28
CA LEU A 167 16.74 -19.13 10.06
C LEU A 167 16.83 -20.43 9.25
N LEU A 168 15.97 -20.61 8.25
CA LEU A 168 16.02 -21.76 7.34
C LEU A 168 17.34 -21.81 6.54
N LEU A 169 17.86 -20.64 6.17
CA LEU A 169 19.20 -20.48 5.59
C LEU A 169 20.31 -20.86 6.60
N GLY A 170 20.15 -20.48 7.87
CA GLY A 170 21.11 -20.77 8.93
C GLY A 170 21.19 -22.27 9.28
N VAL A 171 20.05 -22.94 9.39
CA VAL A 171 19.99 -24.38 9.70
C VAL A 171 20.50 -25.21 8.52
N ALA A 172 20.17 -24.84 7.28
CA ALA A 172 20.71 -25.48 6.09
C ALA A 172 22.26 -25.37 6.03
N PHE A 173 22.82 -24.23 6.42
CA PHE A 173 24.26 -24.01 6.47
C PHE A 173 24.96 -24.90 7.53
N VAL A 174 24.36 -25.04 8.72
CA VAL A 174 24.91 -25.89 9.80
C VAL A 174 24.87 -27.37 9.43
N LEU A 175 23.81 -27.84 8.77
CA LEU A 175 23.70 -29.22 8.31
C LEU A 175 24.74 -29.57 7.24
N VAL A 176 25.02 -28.66 6.31
CA VAL A 176 26.08 -28.87 5.29
C VAL A 176 27.46 -28.98 5.93
N ILE A 177 27.74 -28.16 6.95
CA ILE A 177 29.00 -28.22 7.70
C ILE A 177 29.11 -29.54 8.48
N MET A 178 28.06 -29.93 9.19
CA MET A 178 28.03 -31.20 9.94
C MET A 178 28.19 -32.40 9.01
N MET A 179 27.54 -32.40 7.84
CA MET A 179 27.62 -33.49 6.86
C MET A 179 29.01 -33.57 6.20
N GLY A 180 29.62 -32.42 5.90
CA GLY A 180 31.01 -32.36 5.40
C GLY A 180 32.05 -32.83 6.42
N MET A 181 31.82 -32.52 7.70
CA MET A 181 32.68 -32.98 8.80
C MET A 181 32.53 -34.50 9.03
N TRP A 182 31.31 -35.02 8.90
CA TRP A 182 31.03 -36.46 9.02
C TRP A 182 31.62 -37.26 7.85
N LEU A 183 31.58 -36.72 6.63
CA LEU A 183 32.25 -37.29 5.45
C LEU A 183 33.77 -37.27 5.56
N ARG A 184 34.36 -36.28 6.23
CA ARG A 184 35.79 -36.31 6.58
C ARG A 184 36.11 -37.36 7.64
N LEU A 185 35.23 -37.55 8.62
CA LEU A 185 35.41 -38.53 9.71
C LEU A 185 35.29 -39.98 9.23
N MET A 186 34.38 -40.25 8.28
CA MET A 186 34.19 -41.57 7.68
C MET A 186 35.29 -41.93 6.66
N ARG A 187 36.16 -40.97 6.30
CA ARG A 187 37.29 -41.21 5.40
C ARG A 187 38.52 -41.65 6.21
N HIS A 188 38.44 -42.81 6.85
CA HIS A 188 39.61 -43.42 7.47
C HIS A 188 40.62 -43.87 6.41
N PRO A 189 41.93 -43.79 6.71
CA PRO A 189 43.00 -43.97 5.73
C PRO A 189 43.11 -45.45 5.36
N GLN A 190 43.02 -45.74 4.06
CA GLN A 190 43.44 -47.03 3.53
C GLN A 190 44.97 -47.04 3.48
N GLY A 191 45.57 -47.97 4.22
CA GLY A 191 46.94 -48.44 3.99
C GLY A 191 47.96 -47.92 4.99
N ALA A 192 48.35 -48.80 5.92
CA ALA A 192 49.70 -49.34 6.04
C ALA A 192 49.76 -50.27 7.26
#